data_AF-Q9NSY0-F1
#
_entry.id   AF-Q9NSY0-F1
#
_cell.length_a   1.000
_cell.length_b   1.000
_cell.length_c   1.000
_cell.angle_alpha   90.00
_cell.angle_beta   90.00
_cell.angle_gamma   90.00
#
_symmetry.space_group_name_H-M   'P 1'
#
loop_
_entity.id
_entity.type
_entity.pdbx_description
1 polymer ?
#
loop_
_entity_poly.entity_id
_entity_poly.type
_entity_poly.pdbx_seq_one_letter_code
_entity_poly.pdbx_strand_id
1 'polypeptide(L)'
;MAAPEPAPRRAREREREREDESEDESDILEESPCGRWQKRREQVNQGNMPGLQSTFLAMDTEEGVEVVWNELHFGDRKAFAAHEEKIQTVFEQLVLVDHPNIVKLHKYWLDTSEACARVIFITEYVSSGSLKQFLKKTKKNHKAMNARAWKRWCTQILSALSFLHACSPPIIHGNLTSDTIFIQHNGLIKIGSVWHRIFSNALPDDLRSPIRAEREELRNLHFFPPEYGEVADGTAVDIFSFGMCALEMAVLEIQTNGDTRVTEEAIARARHSLSDPNMREFILCCLARDPARRPSAHSLLFHRVLFEVHSLKLLAAHCFIQHQYLMPENVVEEKTKAMDLHAVLAELPRPRRPPLQWRYSEVSFMELDKFLEDVRNGIYPLMNFAATRPLGLPRVLAPPPEEVQKAKTPTPEPFDSETRKVIQMQCNLERSEDKARWHLTLLLVLEDRLHRQLTYDLLPTDSAQDLASELVHYGFLHEDDRMKLAAFLESTFLKYRGTQA
;
A
#
# COMPACT_ATOMS: atom_id res chain seq x y z
N MET A 1 -16.10 -19.17 -51.15
CA MET A 1 -15.52 -18.85 -49.83
C MET A 1 -14.45 -19.89 -49.56
N ALA A 2 -13.17 -19.51 -49.64
CA ALA A 2 -12.08 -20.42 -49.34
C ALA A 2 -12.06 -20.70 -47.82
N ALA A 3 -11.99 -21.97 -47.45
CA ALA A 3 -11.84 -22.39 -46.05
C ALA A 3 -10.48 -21.91 -45.50
N PRO A 4 -10.39 -21.51 -44.23
CA PRO A 4 -9.12 -21.07 -43.66
C PRO A 4 -8.19 -22.27 -43.51
N GLU A 5 -6.95 -22.13 -43.97
CA GLU A 5 -5.91 -23.14 -43.77
C GLU A 5 -5.65 -23.38 -42.27
N PRO A 6 -5.36 -24.63 -41.87
CA PRO A 6 -5.00 -24.93 -40.49
C PRO A 6 -3.65 -24.30 -40.15
N ALA A 7 -3.57 -23.62 -39.02
CA ALA A 7 -2.35 -22.99 -38.52
C ALA A 7 -1.18 -24.00 -38.50
N PRO A 8 0.05 -23.57 -38.85
CA PRO A 8 1.20 -24.46 -38.98
C PRO A 8 1.54 -25.11 -37.63
N ARG A 9 1.82 -26.42 -37.63
CA ARG A 9 2.12 -27.24 -36.43
C ARG A 9 3.13 -26.61 -35.46
N ARG A 10 4.07 -25.81 -35.96
CA ARG A 10 5.06 -25.06 -35.16
C ARG A 10 4.46 -24.00 -34.21
N ALA A 11 3.28 -23.48 -34.48
CA ALA A 11 2.61 -22.54 -33.58
C ALA A 11 2.07 -23.26 -32.33
N ARG A 12 1.51 -24.46 -32.51
CA ARG A 12 1.00 -25.29 -31.40
C ARG A 12 2.11 -25.91 -30.53
N GLU A 13 3.25 -26.23 -31.12
CA GLU A 13 4.43 -26.68 -30.34
C GLU A 13 4.99 -25.55 -29.48
N ARG A 14 5.06 -24.30 -29.98
CA ARG A 14 5.48 -23.14 -29.20
C ARG A 14 4.47 -22.69 -28.13
N GLU A 15 3.19 -22.95 -28.33
CA GLU A 15 2.16 -22.72 -27.30
C GLU A 15 2.31 -23.76 -26.17
N ARG A 16 2.53 -25.05 -26.52
CA ARG A 16 2.79 -26.10 -25.52
C ARG A 16 4.09 -25.90 -24.76
N GLU A 17 5.18 -25.51 -25.42
CA GLU A 17 6.45 -25.19 -24.75
C GLU A 17 6.32 -23.99 -23.80
N ARG A 18 5.44 -23.02 -24.08
CA ARG A 18 5.16 -21.89 -23.17
C ARG A 18 4.23 -22.25 -22.01
N GLU A 19 3.30 -23.17 -22.23
CA GLU A 19 2.43 -23.70 -21.17
C GLU A 19 3.26 -24.55 -20.18
N ASP A 20 4.15 -25.42 -20.68
CA ASP A 20 5.03 -26.24 -19.85
C ASP A 20 6.05 -25.39 -19.06
N GLU A 21 6.60 -24.31 -19.62
CA GLU A 21 7.47 -23.37 -18.87
C GLU A 21 6.69 -22.59 -17.78
N SER A 22 5.38 -22.38 -17.95
CA SER A 22 4.56 -21.63 -16.99
C SER A 22 4.19 -22.44 -15.73
N GLU A 23 4.12 -23.77 -15.85
CA GLU A 23 3.86 -24.65 -14.69
C GLU A 23 5.07 -24.65 -13.73
N ASP A 24 6.29 -24.72 -14.25
CA ASP A 24 7.54 -24.73 -13.47
C ASP A 24 7.80 -23.41 -12.68
N GLU A 25 7.29 -22.27 -13.15
CA GLU A 25 7.41 -20.98 -12.44
C GLU A 25 6.48 -20.89 -11.22
N SER A 26 5.40 -21.69 -11.22
CA SER A 26 4.40 -21.72 -10.14
C SER A 26 4.78 -22.64 -8.97
N ASP A 27 5.87 -23.39 -9.10
CA ASP A 27 6.38 -24.28 -8.05
C ASP A 27 6.64 -23.54 -6.73
N ILE A 28 6.06 -24.07 -5.65
CA ILE A 28 6.27 -23.59 -4.29
C ILE A 28 7.66 -24.03 -3.82
N LEU A 29 8.55 -23.06 -3.60
CA LEU A 29 9.91 -23.29 -3.12
C LEU A 29 9.99 -23.39 -1.58
N GLU A 30 9.17 -22.59 -0.89
CA GLU A 30 9.21 -22.43 0.56
C GLU A 30 7.86 -21.89 1.06
N GLU A 31 7.46 -22.27 2.27
CA GLU A 31 6.26 -21.74 2.92
C GLU A 31 6.64 -20.98 4.19
N SER A 32 5.89 -19.92 4.50
CA SER A 32 6.04 -19.20 5.77
C SER A 32 5.73 -20.12 6.97
N PRO A 33 6.24 -19.82 8.18
CA PRO A 33 5.98 -20.64 9.38
C PRO A 33 4.50 -20.86 9.70
N CYS A 34 3.61 -19.94 9.30
CA CYS A 34 2.16 -20.03 9.46
C CYS A 34 1.44 -20.63 8.23
N GLY A 35 2.14 -21.07 7.19
CA GLY A 35 1.56 -21.61 5.96
C GLY A 35 0.89 -20.59 5.03
N ARG A 36 0.60 -19.37 5.49
CA ARG A 36 -0.09 -18.32 4.72
C ARG A 36 0.62 -17.88 3.44
N TRP A 37 1.94 -17.68 3.48
CA TRP A 37 2.70 -17.20 2.31
C TRP A 37 3.50 -18.31 1.66
N GLN A 38 3.30 -18.49 0.35
CA GLN A 38 3.95 -19.51 -0.46
C GLN A 38 4.89 -18.86 -1.48
N LYS A 39 6.20 -19.08 -1.32
CA LYS A 39 7.24 -18.53 -2.19
C LYS A 39 7.29 -19.28 -3.52
N ARG A 40 7.32 -18.55 -4.63
CA ARG A 40 7.47 -19.09 -5.99
C ARG A 40 8.90 -18.98 -6.50
N ARG A 41 9.18 -19.62 -7.64
CA ARG A 41 10.47 -19.57 -8.32
C ARG A 41 10.76 -18.22 -8.97
N GLU A 42 9.73 -17.50 -9.39
CA GLU A 42 9.86 -16.21 -10.06
C GLU A 42 10.56 -15.17 -9.16
N GLN A 43 11.67 -14.60 -9.65
CA GLN A 43 12.34 -13.47 -9.00
C GLN A 43 11.76 -12.14 -9.46
N VAL A 44 11.42 -11.29 -8.50
CA VAL A 44 10.83 -9.98 -8.77
C VAL A 44 11.91 -8.91 -8.70
N ASN A 45 11.99 -8.07 -9.72
CA ASN A 45 12.89 -6.92 -9.72
C ASN A 45 12.20 -5.68 -9.12
N GLN A 46 11.98 -5.65 -7.80
CA GLN A 46 11.45 -4.49 -7.06
C GLN A 46 12.56 -3.49 -6.67
N GLY A 47 13.37 -3.08 -7.64
CA GLY A 47 14.44 -2.12 -7.42
C GLY A 47 15.70 -2.74 -6.81
N ASN A 48 16.85 -2.25 -7.27
CA ASN A 48 18.15 -2.74 -6.81
C ASN A 48 18.38 -2.27 -5.37
N MET A 49 18.14 -3.18 -4.43
CA MET A 49 18.24 -2.93 -3.00
C MET A 49 19.58 -3.42 -2.44
N PRO A 50 20.41 -2.53 -1.86
CA PRO A 50 21.68 -2.95 -1.30
C PRO A 50 21.45 -3.92 -0.13
N GLY A 51 22.12 -5.07 -0.17
CA GLY A 51 22.04 -6.11 0.86
C GLY A 51 20.90 -7.12 0.70
N LEU A 52 19.87 -6.84 -0.10
CA LEU A 52 18.86 -7.84 -0.43
C LEU A 52 19.44 -8.81 -1.46
N GLN A 53 19.64 -10.06 -1.07
CA GLN A 53 20.24 -11.05 -1.97
C GLN A 53 19.22 -11.58 -2.96
N SER A 54 17.97 -11.71 -2.53
CA SER A 54 16.94 -12.41 -3.28
C SER A 54 15.55 -11.85 -2.96
N THR A 55 14.80 -11.54 -4.01
CA THR A 55 13.40 -11.06 -3.93
C THR A 55 12.57 -11.95 -4.83
N PHE A 56 11.56 -12.61 -4.27
CA PHE A 56 10.74 -13.57 -4.99
C PHE A 56 9.27 -13.18 -4.95
N LEU A 57 8.54 -13.62 -5.96
CA LEU A 57 7.09 -13.57 -5.95
C LEU A 57 6.58 -14.61 -4.96
N ALA A 58 5.54 -14.27 -4.21
CA ALA A 58 4.87 -15.20 -3.34
C ALA A 58 3.35 -14.99 -3.43
N MET A 59 2.59 -16.02 -3.07
CA MET A 59 1.13 -15.95 -2.96
C MET A 59 0.75 -15.83 -1.49
N ASP A 60 -0.13 -14.89 -1.16
CA ASP A 60 -0.88 -14.88 0.09
C ASP A 60 -2.11 -15.78 -0.11
N THR A 61 -2.12 -16.96 0.52
CA THR A 61 -3.17 -17.97 0.30
C THR A 61 -4.50 -17.63 0.98
N GLU A 62 -4.49 -16.72 1.96
CA GLU A 62 -5.71 -16.27 2.63
C GLU A 62 -6.40 -15.16 1.83
N GLU A 63 -5.63 -14.17 1.37
CA GLU A 63 -6.18 -13.03 0.61
C GLU A 63 -6.29 -13.31 -0.90
N GLY A 64 -5.60 -14.32 -1.40
CA GLY A 64 -5.55 -14.66 -2.82
C GLY A 64 -4.82 -13.61 -3.67
N VAL A 65 -3.85 -12.89 -3.08
CA VAL A 65 -3.10 -11.83 -3.76
C VAL A 65 -1.60 -12.13 -3.82
N GLU A 66 -0.95 -11.59 -4.84
CA GLU A 66 0.50 -11.64 -4.98
C GLU A 66 1.18 -10.70 -3.98
N VAL A 67 2.22 -11.20 -3.34
CA VAL A 67 3.08 -10.48 -2.41
C VAL A 67 4.55 -10.72 -2.76
N VAL A 68 5.44 -10.00 -2.10
CA VAL A 68 6.88 -10.13 -2.31
C VAL A 68 7.57 -10.70 -1.10
N TRP A 69 8.31 -11.77 -1.34
CA TRP A 69 9.15 -12.48 -0.38
C TRP A 69 10.57 -11.96 -0.47
N ASN A 70 11.00 -11.25 0.57
CA ASN A 70 12.32 -10.62 0.63
C ASN A 70 13.23 -11.39 1.58
N GLU A 71 14.48 -11.61 1.18
CA GLU A 71 15.47 -12.32 2.00
C GLU A 71 16.74 -11.50 2.23
N LEU A 72 17.11 -11.37 3.50
CA LEU A 72 18.38 -10.81 3.96
C LEU A 72 19.21 -11.91 4.60
N HIS A 73 20.35 -12.24 3.99
CA HIS A 73 21.25 -13.28 4.48
C HIS A 73 22.44 -12.69 5.24
N PHE A 74 22.85 -13.35 6.31
CA PHE A 74 23.93 -12.94 7.20
C PHE A 74 25.00 -14.03 7.24
N GLY A 75 26.22 -13.67 6.82
CA GLY A 75 27.34 -14.61 6.78
C GLY A 75 27.91 -14.97 8.17
N ASP A 76 27.83 -14.04 9.14
CA ASP A 76 28.29 -14.29 10.51
C ASP A 76 27.11 -14.50 11.47
N ARG A 77 26.86 -15.77 11.80
CA ARG A 77 25.79 -16.19 12.71
C ARG A 77 25.97 -15.65 14.14
N LYS A 78 27.20 -15.53 14.64
CA LYS A 78 27.45 -15.04 16.01
C LYS A 78 27.13 -13.56 16.09
N ALA A 79 27.53 -12.81 15.08
CA ALA A 79 27.21 -11.40 15.01
C ALA A 79 25.71 -11.18 14.75
N PHE A 80 25.03 -12.04 13.97
CA PHE A 80 23.57 -12.01 13.86
C PHE A 80 22.88 -12.22 15.22
N ALA A 81 23.23 -13.28 15.94
CA ALA A 81 22.66 -13.58 17.26
C ALA A 81 22.88 -12.44 18.26
N ALA A 82 24.02 -11.75 18.20
CA ALA A 82 24.29 -10.59 19.05
C ALA A 82 23.38 -9.37 18.75
N HIS A 83 22.77 -9.31 17.57
CA HIS A 83 21.91 -8.20 17.13
C HIS A 83 20.45 -8.60 16.92
N GLU A 84 20.08 -9.85 17.22
CA GLU A 84 18.77 -10.43 16.93
C GLU A 84 17.61 -9.60 17.52
N GLU A 85 17.69 -9.26 18.81
CA GLU A 85 16.68 -8.45 19.51
C GLU A 85 16.49 -7.07 18.87
N LYS A 86 17.61 -6.45 18.43
CA LYS A 86 17.59 -5.15 17.77
C LYS A 86 16.94 -5.24 16.38
N ILE A 87 17.20 -6.33 15.65
CA ILE A 87 16.58 -6.60 14.34
C ILE A 87 15.07 -6.83 14.51
N GLN A 88 14.65 -7.63 15.48
CA GLN A 88 13.22 -7.88 15.77
C GLN A 88 12.50 -6.58 16.10
N THR A 89 13.04 -5.78 17.03
CA THR A 89 12.46 -4.49 17.43
C THR A 89 12.24 -3.57 16.21
N VAL A 90 13.20 -3.54 15.28
CA VAL A 90 13.10 -2.73 14.05
C VAL A 90 11.95 -3.20 13.17
N PHE A 91 11.81 -4.52 12.96
CA PHE A 91 10.72 -5.02 12.14
C PHE A 91 9.36 -4.89 12.79
N GLU A 92 9.26 -5.07 14.10
CA GLU A 92 8.01 -4.83 14.84
C GLU A 92 7.53 -3.39 14.62
N GLN A 93 8.44 -2.41 14.62
CA GLN A 93 8.10 -1.03 14.29
C GLN A 93 7.72 -0.84 12.82
N LEU A 94 8.40 -1.51 11.90
CA LEU A 94 8.12 -1.41 10.47
C LEU A 94 6.79 -2.06 10.08
N VAL A 95 6.35 -3.14 10.74
CA VAL A 95 5.04 -3.77 10.48
C VAL A 95 3.90 -2.81 10.82
N LEU A 96 4.11 -1.89 11.76
CA LEU A 96 3.13 -0.88 12.16
C LEU A 96 3.09 0.33 11.22
N VAL A 97 4.03 0.47 10.28
CA VAL A 97 4.05 1.55 9.29
C VAL A 97 2.94 1.30 8.26
N ASP A 98 1.85 2.05 8.39
CA ASP A 98 0.73 2.01 7.44
C ASP A 98 0.48 3.38 6.82
N HIS A 99 0.76 3.50 5.52
CA HIS A 99 0.57 4.73 4.77
C HIS A 99 0.29 4.40 3.29
N PRO A 100 -0.66 5.08 2.61
CA PRO A 100 -1.04 4.77 1.24
C PRO A 100 0.12 4.88 0.24
N ASN A 101 1.07 5.77 0.50
CA ASN A 101 2.25 5.98 -0.34
C ASN A 101 3.53 5.29 0.16
N ILE A 102 3.42 4.31 1.06
CA ILE A 102 4.52 3.43 1.48
C ILE A 102 4.14 1.99 1.12
N VAL A 103 5.11 1.19 0.68
CA VAL A 103 4.95 -0.26 0.50
C VAL A 103 4.80 -0.90 1.88
N LYS A 104 3.65 -1.51 2.13
CA LYS A 104 3.31 -2.15 3.40
C LYS A 104 4.16 -3.39 3.64
N LEU A 105 4.68 -3.49 4.86
CA LEU A 105 5.29 -4.69 5.39
C LEU A 105 4.20 -5.51 6.11
N HIS A 106 3.87 -6.68 5.58
CA HIS A 106 2.82 -7.54 6.14
C HIS A 106 3.32 -8.33 7.34
N LYS A 107 4.49 -8.96 7.20
CA LYS A 107 5.05 -9.85 8.23
C LYS A 107 6.55 -10.01 8.05
N TYR A 108 7.22 -10.47 9.10
CA TYR A 108 8.60 -10.92 9.05
C TYR A 108 8.78 -12.11 9.99
N TRP A 109 9.86 -12.86 9.77
CA TRP A 109 10.37 -13.85 10.72
C TRP A 109 11.86 -14.05 10.52
N LEU A 110 12.51 -14.61 11.53
CA LEU A 110 13.91 -14.95 11.49
C LEU A 110 14.06 -16.44 11.22
N ASP A 111 15.04 -16.79 10.40
CA ASP A 111 15.46 -18.17 10.19
C ASP A 111 16.94 -18.30 10.57
N THR A 112 17.17 -19.02 11.66
CA THR A 112 18.50 -19.31 12.20
C THR A 112 18.91 -20.76 11.93
N SER A 113 18.63 -21.27 10.72
CA SER A 113 19.12 -22.58 10.28
C SER A 113 20.64 -22.72 10.41
N GLU A 114 21.15 -23.96 10.43
CA GLU A 114 22.57 -24.23 10.71
C GLU A 114 23.54 -23.65 9.66
N ALA A 115 23.08 -23.40 8.43
CA ALA A 115 23.94 -23.01 7.30
C ALA A 115 24.08 -21.50 7.10
N CYS A 116 23.03 -20.71 7.34
CA CYS A 116 23.01 -19.25 7.14
C CYS A 116 21.89 -18.64 7.98
N ALA A 117 22.18 -17.59 8.74
CA ALA A 117 21.13 -16.81 9.40
C ALA A 117 20.49 -15.87 8.37
N ARG A 118 19.17 -15.82 8.30
CA ARG A 118 18.45 -14.90 7.41
C ARG A 118 17.26 -14.26 8.09
N VAL A 119 16.90 -13.07 7.61
CA VAL A 119 15.60 -12.47 7.87
C VAL A 119 14.76 -12.54 6.62
N ILE A 120 13.54 -13.04 6.78
CA ILE A 120 12.54 -13.09 5.74
C ILE A 120 11.43 -12.11 6.09
N PHE A 121 10.96 -11.38 5.10
CA PHE A 121 9.84 -10.47 5.28
C PHE A 121 8.98 -10.31 4.02
N ILE A 122 7.69 -10.14 4.26
CA ILE A 122 6.66 -10.08 3.24
C ILE A 122 6.20 -8.64 3.06
N THR A 123 6.23 -8.16 1.82
CA THR A 123 5.74 -6.83 1.44
C THR A 123 4.68 -6.94 0.36
N GLU A 124 3.84 -5.92 0.23
CA GLU A 124 2.88 -5.86 -0.88
C GLU A 124 3.60 -5.87 -2.24
N TYR A 125 2.99 -6.50 -3.24
CA TYR A 125 3.48 -6.45 -4.61
C TYR A 125 2.94 -5.23 -5.35
N VAL A 126 3.84 -4.40 -5.90
CA VAL A 126 3.45 -3.25 -6.74
C VAL A 126 3.67 -3.57 -8.22
N SER A 127 2.59 -4.00 -8.89
CA SER A 127 2.65 -4.58 -10.24
C SER A 127 3.00 -3.63 -11.38
N SER A 128 2.83 -2.30 -11.23
CA SER A 128 3.02 -1.37 -12.37
C SER A 128 4.47 -0.90 -12.55
N GLY A 129 5.40 -1.42 -11.75
CA GLY A 129 6.84 -1.20 -11.89
C GLY A 129 7.35 0.11 -11.27
N SER A 130 8.66 0.34 -11.42
CA SER A 130 9.33 1.49 -10.82
C SER A 130 9.15 2.78 -11.63
N LEU A 131 9.29 3.92 -10.96
CA LEU A 131 9.30 5.24 -11.54
C LEU A 131 10.35 5.35 -12.65
N LYS A 132 11.55 4.77 -12.47
CA LYS A 132 12.60 4.74 -13.48
C LYS A 132 12.17 4.01 -14.76
N GLN A 133 11.49 2.88 -14.62
CA GLN A 133 10.96 2.13 -15.76
C GLN A 133 9.89 2.96 -16.49
N PHE A 134 9.01 3.63 -15.74
CA PHE A 134 8.01 4.53 -16.30
C PHE A 134 8.64 5.70 -17.07
N LEU A 135 9.58 6.42 -16.46
CA LEU A 135 10.24 7.57 -17.08
C LEU A 135 10.96 7.19 -18.37
N LYS A 136 11.65 6.04 -18.39
CA LYS A 136 12.27 5.48 -19.61
C LYS A 136 11.24 5.21 -20.71
N LYS A 137 10.09 4.62 -20.38
CA LYS A 137 9.00 4.38 -21.34
C LYS A 137 8.43 5.70 -21.88
N THR A 138 8.17 6.68 -21.02
CA THR A 138 7.64 7.99 -21.41
C THR A 138 8.61 8.78 -22.31
N LYS A 139 9.91 8.74 -21.99
CA LYS A 139 10.96 9.35 -22.83
C LYS A 139 11.01 8.71 -24.23
N LYS A 140 10.96 7.38 -24.32
CA LYS A 140 10.92 6.66 -25.61
C LYS A 140 9.71 7.07 -26.47
N ASN A 141 8.60 7.42 -25.83
CA ASN A 141 7.40 7.88 -26.51
C ASN A 141 7.43 9.38 -26.87
N HIS A 142 8.57 10.08 -26.68
CA HIS A 142 8.75 11.52 -26.94
C HIS A 142 7.72 12.42 -26.24
N LYS A 143 7.18 11.98 -25.10
CA LYS A 143 6.23 12.77 -24.30
C LYS A 143 6.98 13.51 -23.20
N ALA A 144 6.64 14.78 -22.97
CA ALA A 144 7.10 15.51 -21.81
C ALA A 144 6.34 15.07 -20.53
N MET A 145 6.95 15.27 -19.37
CA MET A 145 6.27 15.06 -18.09
C MET A 145 5.10 16.05 -17.94
N ASN A 146 3.92 15.54 -17.59
CA ASN A 146 2.79 16.42 -17.29
C ASN A 146 3.03 17.10 -15.93
N ALA A 147 2.98 18.44 -15.90
CA ALA A 147 3.22 19.22 -14.68
C ALA A 147 2.26 18.83 -13.53
N ARG A 148 1.01 18.48 -13.84
CA ARG A 148 0.03 18.03 -12.84
C ARG A 148 0.39 16.68 -12.25
N ALA A 149 0.83 15.73 -13.09
CA ALA A 149 1.30 14.43 -12.63
C ALA A 149 2.54 14.58 -11.75
N TRP A 150 3.51 15.38 -12.20
CA TRP A 150 4.72 15.69 -11.42
C TRP A 150 4.38 16.25 -10.03
N LYS A 151 3.45 17.20 -9.92
CA LYS A 151 3.01 17.77 -8.63
C LYS A 151 2.35 16.74 -7.74
N ARG A 152 1.43 15.93 -8.28
CA ARG A 152 0.76 14.85 -7.55
C ARG A 152 1.75 13.84 -6.99
N TRP A 153 2.69 13.41 -7.83
CA TRP A 153 3.73 12.46 -7.45
C TRP A 153 4.68 13.01 -6.40
N CYS A 154 5.14 14.26 -6.56
CA CYS A 154 5.94 14.92 -5.53
C CYS A 154 5.18 15.01 -4.19
N THR A 155 3.90 15.35 -4.23
CA THR A 155 3.04 15.44 -3.03
C THR A 155 2.93 14.09 -2.32
N GLN A 156 2.71 13.01 -3.06
CA GLN A 156 2.61 11.66 -2.51
C GLN A 156 3.93 11.16 -1.90
N ILE A 157 5.06 11.40 -2.57
CA ILE A 157 6.39 11.02 -2.03
C ILE A 157 6.70 11.82 -0.76
N LEU A 158 6.47 13.13 -0.78
CA LEU A 158 6.65 13.96 0.42
C LEU A 158 5.69 13.60 1.54
N SER A 159 4.52 13.06 1.20
CA SER A 159 3.57 12.53 2.18
C SER A 159 4.15 11.38 2.97
N ALA A 160 4.65 10.38 2.25
CA ALA A 160 5.32 9.25 2.85
C ALA A 160 6.55 9.67 3.68
N LEU A 161 7.40 10.55 3.16
CA LEU A 161 8.57 11.05 3.90
C LEU A 161 8.17 11.83 5.15
N SER A 162 7.19 12.71 5.06
CA SER A 162 6.71 13.48 6.22
C SER A 162 6.13 12.57 7.30
N PHE A 163 5.47 11.46 6.92
CA PHE A 163 4.99 10.45 7.86
C PHE A 163 6.16 9.76 8.57
N LEU A 164 7.12 9.23 7.81
CA LEU A 164 8.29 8.53 8.36
C LEU A 164 9.14 9.43 9.27
N HIS A 165 9.36 10.69 8.86
CA HIS A 165 10.14 11.66 9.62
C HIS A 165 9.43 12.12 10.90
N ALA A 166 8.11 11.92 11.00
CA ALA A 166 7.32 12.25 12.19
C ALA A 166 7.25 11.12 13.22
N CYS A 167 7.73 9.91 12.90
CA CYS A 167 7.85 8.81 13.85
C CYS A 167 8.77 9.18 15.02
N SER A 168 8.65 8.46 16.13
CA SER A 168 9.51 8.60 17.30
C SER A 168 10.14 7.24 17.66
N PRO A 169 11.44 7.03 17.35
CA PRO A 169 12.35 7.95 16.65
C PRO A 169 12.00 8.14 15.16
N PRO A 170 12.46 9.22 14.51
CA PRO A 170 12.24 9.44 13.08
C PRO A 170 12.81 8.30 12.24
N ILE A 171 12.03 7.85 11.26
CA ILE A 171 12.49 6.84 10.30
C ILE A 171 13.07 7.56 9.07
N ILE A 172 14.34 7.31 8.78
CA ILE A 172 15.01 7.78 7.57
C ILE A 172 14.90 6.68 6.53
N HIS A 173 14.40 7.00 5.33
CA HIS A 173 14.29 6.02 4.25
C HIS A 173 15.68 5.59 3.76
N GLY A 174 16.56 6.55 3.46
CA GLY A 174 17.98 6.39 3.15
C GLY A 174 18.33 5.60 1.89
N ASN A 175 17.37 5.08 1.14
CA ASN A 175 17.60 4.58 -0.24
C ASN A 175 16.58 5.12 -1.26
N LEU A 176 16.16 6.38 -1.14
CA LEU A 176 15.11 6.91 -2.01
C LEU A 176 15.67 7.18 -3.42
N THR A 177 15.26 6.38 -4.39
CA THR A 177 15.69 6.53 -5.80
C THR A 177 14.49 6.32 -6.73
N SER A 178 14.64 6.62 -8.02
CA SER A 178 13.59 6.29 -8.99
C SER A 178 13.36 4.79 -9.19
N ASP A 179 14.28 3.92 -8.71
CA ASP A 179 14.09 2.47 -8.71
C ASP A 179 13.27 1.98 -7.51
N THR A 180 13.31 2.69 -6.38
CA THR A 180 12.59 2.32 -5.14
C THR A 180 11.25 3.01 -4.97
N ILE A 181 10.88 3.85 -5.94
CA ILE A 181 9.57 4.50 -6.03
C ILE A 181 8.76 3.73 -7.07
N PHE A 182 7.61 3.18 -6.67
CA PHE A 182 6.73 2.40 -7.53
C PHE A 182 5.48 3.18 -7.89
N ILE A 183 4.99 2.98 -9.12
CA ILE A 183 3.73 3.55 -9.58
C ILE A 183 2.68 2.45 -9.55
N GLN A 184 1.44 2.81 -9.20
CA GLN A 184 0.27 1.96 -9.32
C GLN A 184 -0.59 2.39 -10.51
N HIS A 185 -1.41 1.47 -11.01
CA HIS A 185 -2.29 1.67 -12.17
C HIS A 185 -3.30 2.82 -11.99
N ASN A 186 -3.70 3.11 -10.76
CA ASN A 186 -4.58 4.22 -10.39
C ASN A 186 -3.87 5.58 -10.27
N GLY A 187 -2.55 5.64 -10.55
CA GLY A 187 -1.76 6.87 -10.47
C GLY A 187 -1.22 7.19 -9.08
N LEU A 188 -1.41 6.30 -8.11
CA LEU A 188 -0.72 6.37 -6.83
C LEU A 188 0.74 5.99 -6.97
N ILE A 189 1.53 6.48 -6.03
CA ILE A 189 2.92 6.13 -5.85
C ILE A 189 3.11 5.51 -4.48
N LYS A 190 3.97 4.49 -4.41
CA LYS A 190 4.46 3.92 -3.16
C LYS A 190 5.98 3.95 -3.12
N ILE A 191 6.55 4.45 -2.03
CA ILE A 191 7.98 4.29 -1.77
C ILE A 191 8.19 2.93 -1.08
N GLY A 192 9.03 2.07 -1.66
CA GLY A 192 9.43 0.81 -1.02
C GLY A 192 10.68 1.00 -0.19
N SER A 193 11.33 -0.10 0.21
CA SER A 193 12.75 -0.04 0.61
C SER A 193 13.09 0.74 1.90
N VAL A 194 12.09 1.09 2.71
CA VAL A 194 12.26 1.91 3.92
C VAL A 194 13.17 1.26 4.98
N TRP A 195 13.34 -0.07 4.91
CA TRP A 195 14.13 -0.85 5.85
C TRP A 195 15.65 -0.66 5.68
N HIS A 196 16.14 -0.31 4.49
CA HIS A 196 17.58 -0.33 4.17
C HIS A 196 18.44 0.45 5.18
N ARG A 197 18.07 1.70 5.45
CA ARG A 197 18.85 2.57 6.35
C ARG A 197 18.79 2.13 7.80
N ILE A 198 17.64 1.62 8.21
CA ILE A 198 17.45 1.14 9.58
C ILE A 198 18.38 -0.04 9.83
N PHE A 199 18.52 -0.94 8.86
CA PHE A 199 19.49 -2.02 8.93
C PHE A 199 20.94 -1.56 8.88
N SER A 200 21.27 -0.57 8.04
CA SER A 200 22.62 0.01 8.01
C SER A 200 23.05 0.54 9.38
N ASN A 201 22.13 1.12 10.14
CA ASN A 201 22.42 1.64 11.47
C ASN A 201 22.27 0.55 12.56
N ALA A 202 21.50 -0.50 12.30
CA ALA A 202 21.26 -1.57 13.26
C ALA A 202 22.44 -2.55 13.33
N LEU A 203 23.10 -2.80 12.20
CA LEU A 203 24.05 -3.89 12.02
C LEU A 203 25.47 -3.38 11.73
N PRO A 204 26.51 -4.02 12.30
CA PRO A 204 27.91 -3.79 11.91
C PRO A 204 28.14 -3.98 10.42
N ASP A 205 29.01 -3.16 9.81
CA ASP A 205 29.36 -3.26 8.39
C ASP A 205 29.88 -4.65 7.99
N ASP A 206 30.61 -5.30 8.91
CA ASP A 206 31.23 -6.62 8.74
C ASP A 206 30.22 -7.76 8.49
N LEU A 207 28.96 -7.55 8.86
CA LEU A 207 27.87 -8.53 8.71
C LEU A 207 27.22 -8.51 7.32
N ARG A 208 27.48 -7.46 6.53
CA ARG A 208 26.82 -7.27 5.23
C ARG A 208 27.61 -7.98 4.14
N SER A 209 26.91 -8.63 3.21
CA SER A 209 27.55 -9.29 2.07
C SER A 209 28.34 -8.27 1.22
N PRO A 210 29.69 -8.40 1.08
CA PRO A 210 30.52 -7.41 0.40
C PRO A 210 30.32 -7.38 -1.12
N ILE A 211 29.79 -8.45 -1.71
CA ILE A 211 29.83 -8.71 -3.16
C ILE A 211 28.88 -7.79 -3.98
N ARG A 212 27.83 -7.23 -3.38
CA ARG A 212 26.88 -6.34 -4.09
C ARG A 212 26.99 -4.86 -3.76
N ALA A 213 27.50 -4.48 -2.57
CA ALA A 213 27.68 -3.08 -2.18
C ALA A 213 28.50 -2.32 -3.25
N GLU A 214 29.63 -2.88 -3.68
CA GLU A 214 30.52 -2.22 -4.64
C GLU A 214 29.96 -2.03 -6.07
N ARG A 215 29.05 -2.89 -6.57
CA ARG A 215 28.64 -2.84 -7.98
C ARG A 215 27.43 -1.95 -8.25
N GLU A 216 26.49 -1.87 -7.32
CA GLU A 216 25.23 -1.15 -7.50
C GLU A 216 25.26 0.27 -6.92
N GLU A 217 26.05 0.52 -5.88
CA GLU A 217 26.23 1.85 -5.32
C GLU A 217 26.68 2.86 -6.38
N LEU A 218 27.62 2.50 -7.27
CA LEU A 218 28.22 3.43 -8.24
C LEU A 218 27.23 4.14 -9.17
N ARG A 219 26.08 3.53 -9.52
CA ARG A 219 25.11 4.15 -10.45
C ARG A 219 24.16 5.11 -9.75
N ASN A 220 23.77 4.80 -8.52
CA ASN A 220 22.77 5.56 -7.78
C ASN A 220 23.39 6.59 -6.82
N LEU A 221 24.73 6.70 -6.76
CA LEU A 221 25.43 7.68 -5.89
C LEU A 221 24.89 9.11 -5.99
N HIS A 222 24.44 9.52 -7.17
CA HIS A 222 23.92 10.87 -7.39
C HIS A 222 22.62 11.18 -6.64
N PHE A 223 21.89 10.16 -6.16
CA PHE A 223 20.72 10.35 -5.30
C PHE A 223 21.11 10.62 -3.85
N PHE A 224 22.35 10.35 -3.45
CA PHE A 224 22.80 10.52 -2.07
C PHE A 224 23.55 11.84 -1.90
N PRO A 225 23.26 12.58 -0.83
CA PRO A 225 23.97 13.82 -0.56
C PRO A 225 25.42 13.58 -0.10
N PRO A 226 26.28 14.61 -0.11
CA PRO A 226 27.69 14.48 0.29
C PRO A 226 27.90 13.97 1.71
N GLU A 227 27.00 14.29 2.65
CA GLU A 227 27.08 13.85 4.04
C GLU A 227 26.46 12.45 4.29
N TYR A 228 26.02 11.75 3.25
CA TYR A 228 25.42 10.43 3.40
C TYR A 228 26.40 9.43 4.05
N GLY A 229 25.98 8.81 5.15
CA GLY A 229 26.81 7.89 5.92
C GLY A 229 27.67 8.56 7.00
N GLU A 230 27.67 9.90 7.10
CA GLU A 230 28.28 10.58 8.24
C GLU A 230 27.48 10.36 9.53
N VAL A 231 28.15 10.41 10.69
CA VAL A 231 27.55 10.12 12.02
C VAL A 231 26.33 11.01 12.35
N ALA A 232 26.20 12.16 11.70
CA ALA A 232 25.14 13.14 11.92
C ALA A 232 24.10 13.21 10.79
N ASP A 233 24.04 12.21 9.90
CA ASP A 233 23.07 12.25 8.83
C ASP A 233 21.64 12.03 9.34
N GLY A 234 20.74 12.90 8.88
CA GLY A 234 19.38 13.00 9.39
C GLY A 234 18.34 12.86 8.29
N THR A 235 17.10 13.23 8.60
CA THR A 235 15.97 13.23 7.64
C THR A 235 16.23 14.10 6.40
N ALA A 236 17.16 15.06 6.48
CA ALA A 236 17.61 15.89 5.37
C ALA A 236 18.26 15.10 4.22
N VAL A 237 18.73 13.87 4.47
CA VAL A 237 19.22 12.96 3.43
C VAL A 237 18.12 12.63 2.44
N ASP A 238 16.97 12.20 2.96
CA ASP A 238 15.82 11.83 2.13
C ASP A 238 15.31 13.02 1.31
N ILE A 239 15.45 14.24 1.82
CA ILE A 239 15.07 15.47 1.10
C ILE A 239 15.95 15.70 -0.13
N PHE A 240 17.26 15.45 0.00
CA PHE A 240 18.16 15.55 -1.15
C PHE A 240 17.82 14.47 -2.19
N SER A 241 17.64 13.23 -1.75
CA SER A 241 17.26 12.12 -2.62
C SER A 241 15.92 12.37 -3.32
N PHE A 242 14.94 12.92 -2.59
CA PHE A 242 13.68 13.39 -3.17
C PHE A 242 13.90 14.46 -4.23
N GLY A 243 14.75 15.46 -3.95
CA GLY A 243 15.10 16.50 -4.92
C GLY A 243 15.66 15.94 -6.22
N MET A 244 16.48 14.89 -6.14
CA MET A 244 17.05 14.19 -7.29
C MET A 244 15.98 13.40 -8.05
N CYS A 245 15.09 12.67 -7.37
CA CYS A 245 13.95 12.03 -8.00
C CYS A 245 13.01 13.05 -8.67
N ALA A 246 12.75 14.18 -8.02
CA ALA A 246 11.91 15.26 -8.56
C ALA A 246 12.53 15.89 -9.81
N LEU A 247 13.86 16.07 -9.82
CA LEU A 247 14.59 16.51 -10.99
C LEU A 247 14.48 15.50 -12.13
N GLU A 248 14.76 14.23 -11.86
CA GLU A 248 14.67 13.16 -12.86
C GLU A 248 13.25 13.04 -13.44
N MET A 249 12.21 13.16 -12.61
CA MET A 249 10.82 13.19 -13.09
C MET A 249 10.56 14.38 -14.01
N ALA A 250 11.12 15.56 -13.70
CA ALA A 250 10.91 16.77 -14.49
C ALA A 250 11.60 16.70 -15.86
N VAL A 251 12.80 16.12 -15.94
CA VAL A 251 13.58 16.01 -17.18
C VAL A 251 13.49 14.65 -17.88
N LEU A 252 12.75 13.70 -17.30
CA LEU A 252 12.59 12.28 -17.68
C LEU A 252 13.84 11.41 -17.57
N GLU A 253 15.04 11.98 -17.75
CA GLU A 253 16.31 11.28 -17.52
C GLU A 253 17.43 12.31 -17.38
N ILE A 254 18.30 12.14 -16.37
CA ILE A 254 19.50 12.95 -16.23
C ILE A 254 20.56 12.38 -17.18
N GLN A 255 20.83 13.09 -18.27
CA GLN A 255 21.72 12.60 -19.33
C GLN A 255 23.18 12.55 -18.86
N THR A 256 23.74 11.35 -18.80
CA THR A 256 25.18 11.14 -18.65
C THR A 256 25.82 11.22 -20.03
N ASN A 257 26.90 11.99 -20.18
CA ASN A 257 27.56 12.21 -21.48
C ASN A 257 28.44 11.01 -21.87
N GLY A 258 27.89 9.79 -21.80
CA GLY A 258 28.63 8.53 -21.96
C GLY A 258 29.29 8.03 -20.67
N ASP A 259 29.21 8.80 -19.58
CA ASP A 259 29.71 8.38 -18.28
C ASP A 259 28.84 7.28 -17.65
N THR A 260 29.50 6.40 -16.90
CA THR A 260 28.83 5.35 -16.11
C THR A 260 28.06 5.92 -14.92
N ARG A 261 28.36 7.16 -14.52
CA ARG A 261 27.78 7.86 -13.38
C ARG A 261 27.22 9.22 -13.82
N VAL A 262 26.21 9.69 -13.10
CA VAL A 262 25.70 11.07 -13.26
C VAL A 262 26.70 12.03 -12.61
N THR A 263 27.27 12.93 -13.41
CA THR A 263 28.22 13.94 -12.93
C THR A 263 27.52 15.19 -12.40
N GLU A 264 28.19 16.01 -11.60
CA GLU A 264 27.64 17.30 -11.14
C GLU A 264 27.27 18.22 -12.31
N GLU A 265 28.03 18.18 -13.42
CA GLU A 265 27.72 18.96 -14.62
C GLU A 265 26.43 18.48 -15.29
N ALA A 266 26.15 17.17 -15.28
CA ALA A 266 24.90 16.63 -15.79
C ALA A 266 23.71 17.12 -14.97
N ILE A 267 23.84 17.11 -13.63
CA ILE A 267 22.84 17.64 -12.71
C ILE A 267 22.65 19.14 -12.96
N ALA A 268 23.74 19.91 -13.11
CA ALA A 268 23.68 21.32 -13.41
C ALA A 268 22.94 21.60 -14.72
N ARG A 269 23.24 20.85 -15.80
CA ARG A 269 22.52 20.97 -17.08
C ARG A 269 21.02 20.69 -16.92
N ALA A 270 20.66 19.62 -16.21
CA ALA A 270 19.28 19.27 -15.93
C ALA A 270 18.55 20.37 -15.12
N ARG A 271 19.22 21.01 -14.16
CA ARG A 271 18.65 22.14 -13.41
C ARG A 271 18.36 23.35 -14.30
N HIS A 272 19.23 23.64 -15.27
CA HIS A 272 19.07 24.77 -16.19
C HIS A 272 18.00 24.52 -17.27
N SER A 273 17.69 23.26 -17.60
CA SER A 273 16.66 22.93 -18.59
C SER A 273 15.23 23.06 -18.05
N LEU A 274 15.04 23.23 -16.74
CA LEU A 274 13.72 23.42 -16.13
C LEU A 274 13.13 24.78 -16.50
N SER A 275 12.03 24.78 -17.25
CA SER A 275 11.37 26.00 -17.74
C SER A 275 10.61 26.76 -16.64
N ASP A 276 9.92 26.06 -15.73
CA ASP A 276 9.17 26.68 -14.62
C ASP A 276 10.10 27.15 -13.49
N PRO A 277 10.16 28.46 -13.20
CA PRO A 277 10.98 29.00 -12.11
C PRO A 277 10.62 28.45 -10.73
N ASN A 278 9.33 28.20 -10.46
CA ASN A 278 8.89 27.69 -9.14
C ASN A 278 9.30 26.24 -8.95
N MET A 279 9.21 25.42 -10.01
CA MET A 279 9.69 24.04 -10.01
C MET A 279 11.21 24.00 -9.83
N ARG A 280 11.93 24.89 -10.53
CA ARG A 280 13.37 25.00 -10.41
C ARG A 280 13.76 25.35 -8.97
N GLU A 281 13.24 26.44 -8.42
CA GLU A 281 13.47 26.86 -7.03
C GLU A 281 13.22 25.72 -6.04
N PHE A 282 12.06 25.07 -6.15
CA PHE A 282 11.67 23.95 -5.29
C PHE A 282 12.71 22.82 -5.28
N ILE A 283 13.15 22.38 -6.46
CA ILE A 283 14.18 21.34 -6.58
C ILE A 283 15.51 21.86 -6.02
N LEU A 284 15.89 23.12 -6.29
CA LEU A 284 17.16 23.68 -5.81
C LEU A 284 17.23 23.74 -4.28
N CYS A 285 16.12 24.05 -3.60
CA CYS A 285 16.05 24.04 -2.16
C CYS A 285 16.31 22.64 -1.58
N CYS A 286 15.80 21.59 -2.23
CA CYS A 286 16.03 20.20 -1.82
C CYS A 286 17.49 19.78 -2.03
N LEU A 287 18.14 20.29 -3.09
CA LEU A 287 19.52 19.96 -3.47
C LEU A 287 20.58 20.89 -2.85
N ALA A 288 20.25 21.58 -1.75
CA ALA A 288 21.22 22.42 -1.04
C ALA A 288 22.35 21.54 -0.47
N ARG A 289 23.61 21.98 -0.63
CA ARG A 289 24.78 21.23 -0.14
C ARG A 289 24.78 21.12 1.39
N ASP A 290 24.41 22.19 2.06
CA ASP A 290 24.25 22.21 3.52
C ASP A 290 22.90 21.57 3.91
N PRO A 291 22.89 20.47 4.69
CA PRO A 291 21.66 19.79 5.11
C PRO A 291 20.75 20.70 5.94
N ALA A 292 21.28 21.63 6.73
CA ALA A 292 20.49 22.54 7.55
C ALA A 292 19.68 23.55 6.72
N ARG A 293 20.06 23.76 5.46
CA ARG A 293 19.35 24.64 4.52
C ARG A 293 18.26 23.92 3.73
N ARG A 294 18.18 22.59 3.81
CA ARG A 294 17.13 21.83 3.15
C ARG A 294 15.84 21.95 3.96
N PRO A 295 14.70 22.26 3.32
CA PRO A 295 13.41 22.28 4.01
C PRO A 295 12.99 20.88 4.44
N SER A 296 12.15 20.77 5.48
CA SER A 296 11.56 19.49 5.86
C SER A 296 10.55 19.01 4.81
N ALA A 297 10.28 17.70 4.78
CA ALA A 297 9.25 17.12 3.90
C ALA A 297 7.90 17.84 4.14
N HIS A 298 7.55 18.04 5.40
CA HIS A 298 6.37 18.80 5.82
C HIS A 298 6.32 20.21 5.20
N SER A 299 7.42 20.97 5.29
CA SER A 299 7.50 22.33 4.73
C SER A 299 7.35 22.35 3.21
N LEU A 300 7.87 21.33 2.51
CA LEU A 300 7.80 21.26 1.04
C LEU A 300 6.38 21.06 0.53
N LEU A 301 5.49 20.40 1.29
CA LEU A 301 4.10 20.22 0.89
C LEU A 301 3.30 21.53 0.84
N PHE A 302 3.74 22.54 1.60
CA PHE A 302 3.16 23.89 1.57
C PHE A 302 3.87 24.81 0.56
N HIS A 303 4.81 24.28 -0.21
CA HIS A 303 5.45 25.07 -1.25
C HIS A 303 4.45 25.42 -2.36
N ARG A 304 4.51 26.67 -2.82
CA ARG A 304 3.62 27.25 -3.86
C ARG A 304 3.49 26.40 -5.13
N VAL A 305 4.53 25.63 -5.47
CA VAL A 305 4.54 24.79 -6.68
C VAL A 305 3.59 23.59 -6.54
N LEU A 306 3.47 23.03 -5.33
CA LEU A 306 2.66 21.85 -5.02
C LEU A 306 1.26 22.21 -4.52
N PHE A 307 1.04 23.47 -4.14
CA PHE A 307 -0.24 23.96 -3.63
C PHE A 307 -1.30 24.07 -4.75
N GLU A 308 -1.77 22.92 -5.26
CA GLU A 308 -2.84 22.82 -6.25
C GLU A 308 -4.22 22.82 -5.58
N VAL A 309 -4.34 22.20 -4.40
CA VAL A 309 -5.58 22.04 -3.67
C VAL A 309 -5.50 22.81 -2.36
N HIS A 310 -6.45 23.72 -2.14
CA HIS A 310 -6.55 24.47 -0.88
C HIS A 310 -6.76 23.51 0.30
N SER A 311 -6.03 23.70 1.40
CA SER A 311 -6.10 22.81 2.56
C SER A 311 -7.51 22.67 3.14
N LEU A 312 -8.31 23.76 3.14
CA LEU A 312 -9.71 23.71 3.57
C LEU A 312 -10.58 22.88 2.61
N LYS A 313 -10.32 22.98 1.31
CA LYS A 313 -11.02 22.20 0.29
C LYS A 313 -10.69 20.71 0.41
N LEU A 314 -9.42 20.40 0.68
CA LEU A 314 -8.97 19.04 0.93
C LEU A 314 -9.60 18.48 2.21
N LEU A 315 -9.57 19.25 3.30
CA LEU A 315 -10.23 18.88 4.57
C LEU A 315 -11.72 18.62 4.35
N ALA A 316 -12.42 19.52 3.67
CA ALA A 316 -13.85 19.36 3.38
C ALA A 316 -14.13 18.08 2.58
N ALA A 317 -13.30 17.75 1.59
CA ALA A 317 -13.43 16.51 0.83
C ALA A 317 -13.23 15.26 1.71
N HIS A 318 -12.21 15.25 2.57
CA HIS A 318 -11.99 14.16 3.52
C HIS A 318 -13.15 14.01 4.50
N CYS A 319 -13.66 15.11 5.07
CA CYS A 319 -14.85 15.09 5.92
C CYS A 319 -16.06 14.56 5.16
N PHE A 320 -16.26 14.96 3.91
CA PHE A 320 -17.37 14.50 3.08
C PHE A 320 -17.30 12.99 2.82
N ILE A 321 -16.12 12.46 2.46
CA ILE A 321 -15.92 11.03 2.19
C ILE A 321 -16.13 10.19 3.46
N GLN A 322 -15.59 10.63 4.60
CA GLN A 322 -15.75 9.91 5.87
C GLN A 322 -17.21 9.86 6.35
N HIS A 323 -18.02 10.85 5.98
CA HIS A 323 -19.42 10.96 6.41
C HIS A 323 -20.40 10.75 5.24
N GLN A 324 -19.96 10.12 4.15
CA GLN A 324 -20.79 9.98 2.94
C GLN A 324 -22.09 9.22 3.23
N TYR A 325 -22.08 8.28 4.18
CA TYR A 325 -23.28 7.55 4.62
C TYR A 325 -24.34 8.45 5.28
N LEU A 326 -23.98 9.66 5.72
CA LEU A 326 -24.89 10.66 6.28
C LEU A 326 -25.49 11.58 5.21
N MET A 327 -24.98 11.54 3.97
CA MET A 327 -25.36 12.45 2.89
C MET A 327 -26.10 11.67 1.79
N PRO A 328 -27.33 12.05 1.40
CA PRO A 328 -28.00 11.46 0.25
C PRO A 328 -27.12 11.51 -1.02
N GLU A 329 -27.13 10.46 -1.84
CA GLU A 329 -26.26 10.32 -3.03
C GLU A 329 -26.28 11.54 -3.95
N ASN A 330 -27.41 12.24 -4.02
CA ASN A 330 -27.63 13.37 -4.94
C ASN A 330 -27.46 14.75 -4.25
N VAL A 331 -27.02 14.82 -2.99
CA VAL A 331 -26.92 16.09 -2.24
C VAL A 331 -26.12 17.14 -2.99
N VAL A 332 -24.99 16.73 -3.58
CA VAL A 332 -24.14 17.64 -4.32
C VAL A 332 -24.88 18.15 -5.55
N GLU A 333 -25.44 17.25 -6.38
CA GLU A 333 -26.17 17.68 -7.58
C GLU A 333 -27.35 18.59 -7.25
N GLU A 334 -28.14 18.27 -6.22
CA GLU A 334 -29.25 19.11 -5.78
C GLU A 334 -28.78 20.49 -5.34
N LYS A 335 -27.77 20.56 -4.46
CA LYS A 335 -27.21 21.83 -3.97
C LYS A 335 -26.64 22.67 -5.11
N THR A 336 -26.03 22.01 -6.09
CA THR A 336 -25.40 22.70 -7.21
C THR A 336 -26.43 23.19 -8.23
N LYS A 337 -27.52 22.44 -8.47
CA LYS A 337 -28.67 22.88 -9.28
C LYS A 337 -29.44 24.03 -8.63
N ALA A 338 -29.51 24.08 -7.30
CA ALA A 338 -30.15 25.17 -6.56
C ALA A 338 -29.30 26.45 -6.50
N MET A 339 -28.04 26.41 -6.95
CA MET A 339 -27.12 27.54 -6.83
C MET A 339 -27.35 28.55 -7.96
N ASP A 340 -27.64 29.81 -7.62
CA ASP A 340 -27.72 30.90 -8.59
C ASP A 340 -26.32 31.22 -9.12
N LEU A 341 -26.07 30.88 -10.38
CA LEU A 341 -24.80 31.11 -11.05
C LEU A 341 -24.46 32.61 -11.20
N HIS A 342 -25.46 33.49 -11.12
CA HIS A 342 -25.25 34.94 -11.17
C HIS A 342 -25.03 35.57 -9.79
N ALA A 343 -25.21 34.81 -8.71
CA ALA A 343 -24.91 35.28 -7.38
C ALA A 343 -23.43 35.64 -7.24
N VAL A 344 -23.17 36.75 -6.55
CA VAL A 344 -21.82 37.22 -6.25
C VAL A 344 -21.23 36.29 -5.19
N LEU A 345 -20.23 35.50 -5.57
CA LEU A 345 -19.49 34.62 -4.68
C LEU A 345 -18.58 35.43 -3.75
N ALA A 346 -17.88 36.42 -4.31
CA ALA A 346 -16.97 37.27 -3.57
C ALA A 346 -16.97 38.67 -4.15
N GLU A 347 -16.86 39.68 -3.28
CA GLU A 347 -16.76 41.07 -3.66
C GLU A 347 -15.54 41.68 -2.97
N LEU A 348 -14.68 42.34 -3.75
CA LEU A 348 -13.59 43.16 -3.23
C LEU A 348 -13.94 44.64 -3.40
N PRO A 349 -14.36 45.34 -2.34
CA PRO A 349 -14.68 46.76 -2.41
C PRO A 349 -13.42 47.58 -2.73
N ARG A 350 -13.56 48.55 -3.65
CA ARG A 350 -12.47 49.45 -4.06
C ARG A 350 -12.85 50.92 -3.85
N PRO A 351 -11.97 51.76 -3.29
CA PRO A 351 -12.24 53.19 -3.17
C PRO A 351 -12.38 53.84 -4.55
N ARG A 352 -13.45 54.63 -4.75
CA ARG A 352 -13.70 55.43 -5.98
C ARG A 352 -13.86 54.62 -7.28
N ARG A 353 -14.10 53.31 -7.20
CA ARG A 353 -14.39 52.44 -8.35
C ARG A 353 -15.52 51.46 -7.99
N PRO A 354 -16.26 50.92 -8.98
CA PRO A 354 -17.18 49.82 -8.73
C PRO A 354 -16.45 48.66 -8.05
N PRO A 355 -17.09 47.96 -7.10
CA PRO A 355 -16.47 46.81 -6.46
C PRO A 355 -16.16 45.72 -7.49
N LEU A 356 -15.04 45.04 -7.31
CA LEU A 356 -14.70 43.90 -8.17
C LEU A 356 -15.47 42.69 -7.64
N GLN A 357 -16.44 42.22 -8.42
CA GLN A 357 -17.27 41.07 -8.10
C GLN A 357 -16.77 39.86 -8.87
N TRP A 358 -16.77 38.70 -8.20
CA TRP A 358 -16.66 37.40 -8.82
C TRP A 358 -17.96 36.65 -8.62
N ARG A 359 -18.56 36.20 -9.71
CA ARG A 359 -19.80 35.42 -9.69
C ARG A 359 -19.50 33.92 -9.73
N TYR A 360 -20.44 33.10 -9.26
CA TYR A 360 -20.31 31.65 -9.35
C TYR A 360 -20.07 31.16 -10.80
N SER A 361 -20.69 31.81 -11.79
CA SER A 361 -20.48 31.51 -13.23
C SER A 361 -19.06 31.75 -13.73
N GLU A 362 -18.28 32.59 -13.05
CA GLU A 362 -16.92 32.97 -13.46
C GLU A 362 -15.86 32.06 -12.84
N VAL A 363 -16.25 31.21 -11.90
CA VAL A 363 -15.38 30.22 -11.28
C VAL A 363 -15.53 28.91 -12.04
N SER A 364 -14.42 28.35 -12.51
CA SER A 364 -14.43 27.08 -13.21
C SER A 364 -15.04 25.98 -12.34
N PHE A 365 -16.05 25.31 -12.88
CA PHE A 365 -16.61 24.12 -12.26
C PHE A 365 -15.49 23.09 -12.10
N MET A 366 -15.26 22.68 -10.86
CA MET A 366 -14.40 21.55 -10.61
C MET A 366 -15.21 20.29 -10.90
N GLU A 367 -14.61 19.30 -11.56
CA GLU A 367 -15.10 17.92 -11.58
C GLU A 367 -15.05 17.39 -10.13
N LEU A 368 -16.08 17.69 -9.33
CA LEU A 368 -16.09 17.36 -7.90
C LEU A 368 -15.99 15.86 -7.70
N ASP A 369 -16.69 15.07 -8.49
CA ASP A 369 -16.67 13.61 -8.38
C ASP A 369 -15.27 13.06 -8.59
N LYS A 370 -14.58 13.52 -9.62
CA LYS A 370 -13.18 13.15 -9.86
C LYS A 370 -12.26 13.62 -8.75
N PHE A 371 -12.47 14.81 -8.20
CA PHE A 371 -11.67 15.30 -7.08
C PHE A 371 -11.91 14.48 -5.81
N LEU A 372 -13.16 14.17 -5.47
CA LEU A 372 -13.52 13.32 -4.35
C LEU A 372 -12.98 11.89 -4.53
N GLU A 373 -13.00 11.39 -5.76
CA GLU A 373 -12.42 10.09 -6.11
C GLU A 373 -10.89 10.10 -5.98
N ASP A 374 -10.22 11.13 -6.51
CA ASP A 374 -8.78 11.35 -6.33
C ASP A 374 -8.43 11.41 -4.81
N VAL A 375 -9.26 12.08 -4.00
CA VAL A 375 -9.08 12.18 -2.54
C VAL A 375 -9.31 10.84 -1.84
N ARG A 376 -10.38 10.12 -2.19
CA ARG A 376 -10.72 8.78 -1.65
C ARG A 376 -9.59 7.79 -1.92
N ASN A 377 -9.05 7.84 -3.14
CA ASN A 377 -7.94 7.00 -3.56
C ASN A 377 -6.59 7.42 -2.95
N GLY A 378 -6.51 8.53 -2.20
CA GLY A 378 -5.27 8.94 -1.53
C GLY A 378 -4.30 9.72 -2.42
N ILE A 379 -4.71 10.20 -3.60
CA ILE A 379 -3.88 11.07 -4.46
C ILE A 379 -3.58 12.39 -3.76
N TYR A 380 -4.52 12.87 -2.94
CA TYR A 380 -4.36 14.06 -2.10
C TYR A 380 -4.47 13.68 -0.61
N PRO A 381 -3.36 13.32 0.04
CA PRO A 381 -3.36 12.92 1.45
C PRO A 381 -3.60 14.11 2.39
N LEU A 382 -4.45 13.92 3.41
CA LEU A 382 -4.75 14.94 4.43
C LEU A 382 -3.76 14.90 5.59
N MET A 383 -2.61 15.52 5.38
CA MET A 383 -1.50 15.35 6.33
C MET A 383 -1.47 16.27 7.54
N ASN A 384 -2.24 17.37 7.53
CA ASN A 384 -2.24 18.33 8.63
C ASN A 384 -3.27 18.06 9.73
N PHE A 385 -4.24 17.18 9.47
CA PHE A 385 -5.37 16.96 10.37
C PHE A 385 -5.47 15.53 10.88
N ALA A 386 -4.61 14.62 10.41
CA ALA A 386 -4.45 13.32 11.04
C ALA A 386 -3.90 13.53 12.47
N ALA A 387 -4.81 13.48 13.46
CA ALA A 387 -4.51 13.65 14.87
C ALA A 387 -3.53 12.57 15.40
N THR A 388 -3.40 11.47 14.67
CA THR A 388 -2.47 10.40 14.95
C THR A 388 -1.16 10.65 14.19
N ARG A 389 -0.31 11.52 14.74
CA ARG A 389 1.13 11.20 14.70
C ARG A 389 1.27 9.78 15.26
N PRO A 390 2.15 8.92 14.74
CA PRO A 390 2.41 7.65 15.40
C PRO A 390 2.86 8.00 16.82
N LEU A 391 1.96 7.83 17.79
CA LEU A 391 2.28 7.93 19.19
C LEU A 391 3.39 6.92 19.39
N GLY A 392 4.49 7.33 20.02
CA GLY A 392 5.46 6.39 20.55
C GLY A 392 4.70 5.46 21.49
N LEU A 393 4.27 4.31 20.98
CA LEU A 393 3.57 3.33 21.78
C LEU A 393 4.63 2.66 22.65
N PRO A 394 4.38 2.53 23.96
CA PRO A 394 5.30 1.88 24.87
C PRO A 394 5.54 0.46 24.37
N ARG A 395 6.79 -0.02 24.51
CA ARG A 395 7.21 -1.41 24.25
C ARG A 395 6.06 -2.37 24.55
N VAL A 396 5.34 -2.79 23.51
CA VAL A 396 4.54 -4.00 23.61
C VAL A 396 5.60 -5.08 23.57
N LEU A 397 5.90 -5.65 24.74
CA LEU A 397 6.62 -6.90 24.85
C LEU A 397 6.03 -7.84 23.81
N ALA A 398 6.84 -8.27 22.85
CA ALA A 398 6.53 -9.42 22.03
C ALA A 398 5.92 -10.49 22.96
N PRO A 399 4.78 -11.12 22.60
CA PRO A 399 4.38 -12.31 23.31
C PRO A 399 5.59 -13.25 23.28
N PRO A 400 5.94 -13.91 24.40
CA PRO A 400 7.12 -14.78 24.43
C PRO A 400 7.00 -15.80 23.30
N PRO A 401 8.12 -16.23 22.70
CA PRO A 401 8.08 -17.24 21.65
C PRO A 401 7.32 -18.43 22.22
N GLU A 402 6.21 -18.80 21.56
CA GLU A 402 5.50 -20.01 21.92
C GLU A 402 6.52 -21.14 21.94
N GLU A 403 6.74 -21.69 23.14
CA GLU A 403 7.53 -22.89 23.31
C GLU A 403 6.98 -23.92 22.34
N VAL A 404 7.89 -24.49 21.53
CA VAL A 404 7.67 -25.62 20.63
C VAL A 404 6.76 -26.64 21.32
N GLN A 405 5.45 -26.54 21.08
CA GLN A 405 4.51 -27.51 21.59
C GLN A 405 4.66 -28.75 20.73
N LYS A 406 5.33 -29.73 21.33
CA LYS A 406 5.28 -31.14 20.92
C LYS A 406 3.86 -31.50 20.48
N ALA A 407 3.75 -31.88 19.21
CA ALA A 407 2.70 -32.70 18.60
C ALA A 407 1.53 -33.00 19.54
N LYS A 408 0.54 -32.10 19.56
CA LYS A 408 -0.79 -32.40 20.06
C LYS A 408 -1.77 -32.02 18.96
N THR A 409 -2.49 -33.06 18.52
CA THR A 409 -3.80 -33.10 17.85
C THR A 409 -4.38 -31.77 17.36
N PRO A 410 -4.93 -31.71 16.13
CA PRO A 410 -5.49 -30.50 15.57
C PRO A 410 -6.59 -30.01 16.49
N THR A 411 -6.27 -28.99 17.27
CA THR A 411 -7.24 -28.24 18.06
C THR A 411 -7.58 -27.08 17.14
N PRO A 412 -8.84 -26.93 16.70
CA PRO A 412 -9.18 -25.92 15.71
C PRO A 412 -8.81 -24.56 16.29
N GLU A 413 -8.06 -23.77 15.51
CA GLU A 413 -7.74 -22.40 15.87
C GLU A 413 -9.03 -21.66 16.22
N PRO A 414 -9.04 -20.83 17.29
CA PRO A 414 -10.21 -20.02 17.61
C PRO A 414 -10.47 -19.07 16.43
N PHE A 415 -11.57 -19.30 15.71
CA PHE A 415 -11.98 -18.46 14.60
C PHE A 415 -12.14 -17.01 15.08
N ASP A 416 -11.69 -16.06 14.25
CA ASP A 416 -11.86 -14.63 14.54
C ASP A 416 -13.33 -14.33 14.82
N SER A 417 -13.60 -13.81 16.01
CA SER A 417 -14.94 -13.48 16.46
C SER A 417 -15.56 -12.39 15.58
N GLU A 418 -16.76 -12.65 15.04
CA GLU A 418 -17.47 -11.70 14.18
C GLU A 418 -17.90 -10.46 14.97
N THR A 419 -17.50 -9.28 14.48
CA THR A 419 -17.74 -7.99 15.16
C THR A 419 -18.99 -7.28 14.65
N ARG A 420 -19.52 -7.67 13.49
CA ARG A 420 -20.68 -7.02 12.87
C ARG A 420 -21.98 -7.69 13.33
N LYS A 421 -22.95 -6.90 13.78
CA LYS A 421 -24.27 -7.42 14.15
C LYS A 421 -25.16 -7.64 12.93
N VAL A 422 -26.19 -8.45 13.11
CA VAL A 422 -27.19 -8.73 12.08
C VAL A 422 -28.32 -7.71 12.15
N ILE A 423 -28.60 -7.05 11.02
CA ILE A 423 -29.73 -6.13 10.87
C ILE A 423 -30.98 -6.87 10.38
N GLN A 424 -30.82 -7.84 9.47
CA GLN A 424 -31.92 -8.57 8.84
C GLN A 424 -31.57 -10.04 8.65
N MET A 425 -32.56 -10.91 8.86
CA MET A 425 -32.45 -12.36 8.71
C MET A 425 -33.55 -12.87 7.76
N GLN A 426 -33.19 -13.75 6.84
CA GLN A 426 -34.13 -14.55 6.06
C GLN A 426 -33.71 -16.02 6.12
N CYS A 427 -34.68 -16.93 6.22
CA CYS A 427 -34.43 -18.36 6.24
C CYS A 427 -35.43 -19.05 5.32
N ASN A 428 -34.93 -19.99 4.52
CA ASN A 428 -35.74 -20.87 3.70
C ASN A 428 -35.40 -22.33 4.02
N LEU A 429 -36.41 -23.19 4.09
CA LEU A 429 -36.22 -24.64 4.21
C LEU A 429 -36.82 -25.32 2.98
N GLU A 430 -36.00 -26.11 2.31
CA GLU A 430 -36.42 -26.94 1.18
C GLU A 430 -36.19 -28.40 1.54
N ARG A 431 -37.05 -29.31 1.06
CA ARG A 431 -36.86 -30.74 1.33
C ARG A 431 -36.03 -31.34 0.20
N SER A 432 -34.95 -32.04 0.55
CA SER A 432 -34.07 -32.70 -0.43
C SER A 432 -34.84 -33.69 -1.31
N GLU A 433 -34.34 -33.98 -2.51
CA GLU A 433 -35.01 -34.83 -3.52
C GLU A 433 -35.33 -36.24 -3.01
N ASP A 434 -34.44 -36.80 -2.19
CA ASP A 434 -34.57 -38.07 -1.50
C ASP A 434 -35.54 -38.03 -0.29
N LYS A 435 -36.13 -36.86 -0.01
CA LYS A 435 -37.09 -36.57 1.08
C LYS A 435 -36.60 -36.89 2.50
N ALA A 436 -35.34 -37.26 2.67
CA ALA A 436 -34.78 -37.68 3.94
C ALA A 436 -34.30 -36.50 4.80
N ARG A 437 -33.95 -35.37 4.18
CA ARG A 437 -33.30 -34.23 4.85
C ARG A 437 -33.93 -32.90 4.44
N TRP A 438 -33.78 -31.91 5.31
CA TRP A 438 -34.17 -30.53 5.03
C TRP A 438 -32.91 -29.72 4.73
N HIS A 439 -32.92 -29.05 3.59
CA HIS A 439 -31.90 -28.09 3.18
C HIS A 439 -32.27 -26.71 3.72
N LEU A 440 -31.49 -26.21 4.66
CA LEU A 440 -31.58 -24.87 5.23
C LEU A 440 -30.80 -23.90 4.35
N THR A 441 -31.40 -22.77 4.01
CA THR A 441 -30.69 -21.59 3.47
C THR A 441 -30.95 -20.40 4.38
N LEU A 442 -29.90 -19.87 5.00
CA LEU A 442 -29.94 -18.72 5.90
C LEU A 442 -29.22 -17.54 5.24
N LEU A 443 -29.90 -16.40 5.14
CA LEU A 443 -29.35 -15.15 4.62
C LEU A 443 -29.32 -14.11 5.76
N LEU A 444 -28.14 -13.59 6.06
CA LEU A 444 -27.89 -12.57 7.06
C LEU A 444 -27.45 -11.28 6.37
N VAL A 445 -28.02 -10.15 6.75
CA VAL A 445 -27.55 -8.82 6.36
C VAL A 445 -26.92 -8.17 7.57
N LEU A 446 -25.64 -7.80 7.46
CA LEU A 446 -24.82 -7.25 8.54
C LEU A 446 -24.88 -5.71 8.57
N GLU A 447 -24.44 -5.09 9.67
CA GLU A 447 -24.45 -3.63 9.90
C GLU A 447 -23.83 -2.79 8.77
N ASP A 448 -22.82 -3.33 8.10
CA ASP A 448 -22.14 -2.74 6.94
C ASP A 448 -22.89 -2.95 5.60
N ARG A 449 -24.07 -3.55 5.65
CA ARG A 449 -24.89 -4.01 4.51
C ARG A 449 -24.25 -5.10 3.67
N LEU A 450 -23.21 -5.79 4.16
CA LEU A 450 -22.75 -7.02 3.51
C LEU A 450 -23.72 -8.17 3.79
N HIS A 451 -23.90 -9.00 2.77
CA HIS A 451 -24.78 -10.16 2.82
C HIS A 451 -23.94 -11.40 3.08
N ARG A 452 -24.39 -12.26 3.99
CA ARG A 452 -23.80 -13.57 4.24
C ARG A 452 -24.87 -14.64 4.03
N GLN A 453 -24.62 -15.53 3.07
CA GLN A 453 -25.51 -16.65 2.76
C GLN A 453 -24.87 -17.95 3.25
N LEU A 454 -25.61 -18.72 4.02
CA LEU A 454 -25.19 -19.98 4.63
C LEU A 454 -26.20 -21.07 4.23
N THR A 455 -25.69 -22.24 3.87
CA THR A 455 -26.51 -23.39 3.48
C THR A 455 -26.10 -24.62 4.28
N TYR A 456 -27.07 -25.40 4.74
CA TYR A 456 -26.81 -26.55 5.60
C TYR A 456 -27.88 -27.64 5.44
N ASP A 457 -27.46 -28.90 5.45
CA ASP A 457 -28.37 -30.05 5.49
C ASP A 457 -28.70 -30.41 6.94
N LEU A 458 -29.90 -30.07 7.40
CA LEU A 458 -30.37 -30.34 8.76
C LEU A 458 -30.43 -31.84 9.04
N LEU A 459 -29.73 -32.25 10.10
CA LEU A 459 -29.84 -33.58 10.70
C LEU A 459 -31.06 -33.63 11.63
N PRO A 460 -31.64 -34.82 11.87
CA PRO A 460 -32.80 -34.98 12.75
C PRO A 460 -32.55 -34.54 14.19
N THR A 461 -31.28 -34.54 14.61
CA THR A 461 -30.80 -34.21 15.96
C THR A 461 -30.52 -32.73 16.17
N ASP A 462 -30.51 -31.92 15.10
CA ASP A 462 -30.09 -30.53 15.22
C ASP A 462 -31.15 -29.67 15.89
N SER A 463 -30.71 -28.86 16.85
CA SER A 463 -31.52 -27.83 17.48
C SER A 463 -31.14 -26.46 16.94
N ALA A 464 -32.09 -25.52 16.94
CA ALA A 464 -31.83 -24.15 16.54
C ALA A 464 -30.79 -23.45 17.46
N GLN A 465 -30.73 -23.86 18.73
CA GLN A 465 -29.78 -23.35 19.70
C GLN A 465 -28.34 -23.79 19.43
N ASP A 466 -28.15 -25.04 19.02
CA ASP A 466 -26.84 -25.59 18.71
C ASP A 466 -26.30 -24.96 17.42
N LEU A 467 -27.13 -24.88 16.37
CA LEU A 467 -26.80 -24.20 15.12
C LEU A 467 -26.39 -22.74 15.33
N ALA A 468 -27.13 -21.98 16.14
CA ALA A 468 -26.78 -20.60 16.43
C ALA A 468 -25.46 -20.50 17.23
N SER A 469 -25.18 -21.45 18.11
CA SER A 469 -23.94 -21.49 18.89
C SER A 469 -22.74 -21.85 18.02
N GLU A 470 -22.89 -22.79 17.07
CA GLU A 470 -21.86 -23.08 16.07
C GLU A 470 -21.55 -21.86 15.20
N LEU A 471 -22.56 -21.14 14.72
CA LEU A 471 -22.33 -19.95 13.90
C LEU A 471 -21.55 -18.85 14.62
N VAL A 472 -21.72 -18.73 15.94
CA VAL A 472 -20.88 -17.84 16.76
C VAL A 472 -19.48 -18.41 16.92
N HIS A 473 -19.37 -19.71 17.22
CA HIS A 473 -18.08 -20.39 17.39
C HIS A 473 -17.19 -20.31 16.15
N TYR A 474 -17.79 -20.38 14.96
CA TYR A 474 -17.10 -20.29 13.66
C TYR A 474 -16.99 -18.86 13.11
N GLY A 475 -17.32 -17.82 13.89
CA GLY A 475 -17.16 -16.42 13.45
C GLY A 475 -18.11 -16.00 12.31
N PHE A 476 -19.24 -16.66 12.15
CA PHE A 476 -20.26 -16.28 11.16
C PHE A 476 -21.34 -15.34 11.72
N LEU A 477 -21.49 -15.31 13.04
CA LEU A 477 -22.49 -14.54 13.77
C LEU A 477 -21.87 -13.86 14.99
N HIS A 478 -22.27 -12.62 15.27
CA HIS A 478 -21.90 -11.92 16.49
C HIS A 478 -22.55 -12.58 17.73
N GLU A 479 -21.82 -12.62 18.85
CA GLU A 479 -22.24 -13.26 20.11
C GLU A 479 -23.62 -12.75 20.60
N ASP A 480 -23.83 -11.43 20.56
CA ASP A 480 -25.12 -10.80 20.94
C ASP A 480 -26.32 -11.26 20.10
N ASP A 481 -26.12 -11.72 18.86
CA ASP A 481 -27.20 -12.15 17.97
C ASP A 481 -27.55 -13.63 18.12
N ARG A 482 -26.78 -14.40 18.91
CA ARG A 482 -26.97 -15.85 19.13
C ARG A 482 -28.40 -16.21 19.52
N MET A 483 -28.92 -15.54 20.55
CA MET A 483 -30.26 -15.81 21.07
C MET A 483 -31.36 -15.40 20.09
N LYS A 484 -31.14 -14.32 19.33
CA LYS A 484 -32.08 -13.86 18.29
C LYS A 484 -32.17 -14.86 17.15
N LEU A 485 -31.02 -15.34 16.67
CA LEU A 485 -30.98 -16.30 15.58
C LEU A 485 -31.57 -17.64 16.00
N ALA A 486 -31.26 -18.13 17.21
CA ALA A 486 -31.84 -19.35 17.73
C ALA A 486 -33.38 -19.28 17.75
N ALA A 487 -33.96 -18.20 18.30
CA ALA A 487 -35.41 -18.02 18.33
C ALA A 487 -36.02 -17.91 16.91
N PHE A 488 -35.32 -17.27 15.97
CA PHE A 488 -35.75 -17.15 14.58
C PHE A 488 -35.79 -18.52 13.87
N LEU A 489 -34.72 -19.31 14.00
CA LEU A 489 -34.64 -20.67 13.45
C LEU A 489 -35.69 -21.59 14.09
N GLU A 490 -35.88 -21.53 15.41
CA GLU A 490 -36.91 -22.32 16.13
C GLU A 490 -38.31 -22.06 15.56
N SER A 491 -38.65 -20.78 15.34
CA SER A 491 -39.92 -20.38 14.76
C SER A 491 -40.09 -20.90 13.33
N THR A 492 -39.01 -20.93 12.56
CA THR A 492 -39.00 -21.39 11.17
C THR A 492 -39.15 -22.91 11.10
N PHE A 493 -38.44 -23.65 11.96
CA PHE A 493 -38.55 -25.10 12.08
C PHE A 493 -39.95 -25.53 12.49
N LEU A 494 -40.58 -24.83 13.45
CA LEU A 494 -41.98 -25.08 13.81
C LEU A 494 -42.93 -24.85 12.63
N LYS A 495 -42.71 -23.77 11.87
CA LYS A 495 -43.56 -23.42 10.72
C LYS A 495 -43.54 -24.50 9.64
N TYR A 496 -42.37 -25.09 9.37
CA TYR A 496 -42.20 -26.14 8.35
C TYR A 496 -42.52 -27.55 8.84
N ARG A 497 -42.33 -27.85 10.13
CA ARG A 497 -42.83 -29.12 10.72
C ARG A 497 -44.34 -29.11 10.86
N GLY A 498 -44.94 -27.96 11.18
CA GLY A 498 -46.39 -27.81 11.35
C GLY A 498 -47.20 -27.90 10.05
N THR A 499 -46.61 -27.58 8.90
CA THR A 499 -47.26 -27.76 7.59
C THR A 499 -47.30 -29.22 7.12
N GLN A 500 -46.77 -30.18 7.89
CA GLN A 500 -46.84 -31.61 7.61
C GLN A 500 -47.71 -32.43 8.58
N ALA A 501 -48.39 -31.77 9.52
CA ALA A 501 -49.36 -32.43 10.41
C ALA A 501 -50.75 -32.52 9.80
#